data_AF-A0A418VEJ7-F1
#
_entry.id   AF-A0A418VEJ7-F1
#
_cell.length_a   1.000
_cell.length_b   1.000
_cell.length_c   1.000
_cell.angle_alpha   90.00
_cell.angle_beta   90.00
_cell.angle_gamma   90.00
#
_symmetry.space_group_name_H-M   'P 1'
#
loop_
_entity.id
_entity.type
_entity.pdbx_description
1 polymer ?
#
loop_
_entity_poly.entity_id
_entity_poly.type
_entity_poly.pdbx_seq_one_letter_code
_entity_poly.pdbx_strand_id
1 'polypeptide(L)'
;MTNPTTKPTNVRRTWQLAFVAPLRPDQQVTLQADCHGHQTAWIDGVSADFETAVRLLQDGLLCGTVTLLSDEVPFAGKRAAHQLHRLLGELGFKDHYGLATEALGRPVSSLAHLSAPELVLVRSYAHGQFGMVG
;
A
#
# COMPACT_ATOMS: atom_id res chain seq x y z
N MET A 1 4.63 -12.40 -19.63
CA MET A 1 3.40 -11.67 -19.25
C MET A 1 2.94 -12.19 -17.91
N THR A 2 3.29 -11.52 -16.81
CA THR A 2 2.88 -11.93 -15.46
C THR A 2 1.52 -11.34 -15.14
N ASN A 3 0.57 -12.22 -14.81
CA ASN A 3 -0.81 -11.91 -14.38
C ASN A 3 -0.81 -10.81 -13.30
N PRO A 4 -1.43 -9.64 -13.51
CA PRO A 4 -1.67 -8.70 -12.42
C PRO A 4 -2.75 -9.30 -11.52
N THR A 5 -2.36 -9.72 -10.31
CA THR A 5 -3.29 -10.19 -9.29
C THR A 5 -4.33 -9.10 -9.03
N THR A 6 -5.60 -9.36 -9.36
CA THR A 6 -6.74 -8.42 -9.29
C THR A 6 -7.17 -8.04 -7.86
N LYS A 7 -6.36 -8.37 -6.85
CA LYS A 7 -6.63 -8.00 -5.46
C LYS A 7 -5.82 -6.75 -5.09
N PRO A 8 -6.46 -5.64 -4.68
CA PRO A 8 -5.73 -4.48 -4.22
C PRO A 8 -4.80 -4.90 -3.07
N THR A 9 -3.51 -4.66 -3.26
CA THR A 9 -2.43 -5.05 -2.35
C THR A 9 -1.75 -3.79 -1.87
N ASN A 10 -1.45 -3.72 -0.57
CA ASN A 10 -0.76 -2.57 0.02
C ASN A 10 -1.47 -1.23 -0.23
N VAL A 11 -2.74 -1.14 0.15
CA VAL A 11 -3.54 0.08 0.06
C VAL A 11 -4.30 0.28 1.37
N ARG A 12 -4.42 1.53 1.81
CA ARG A 12 -5.29 1.94 2.90
C ARG A 12 -6.17 3.06 2.42
N ARG A 13 -7.47 2.88 2.54
CA ARG A 13 -8.46 3.89 2.15
C ARG A 13 -9.40 4.17 3.28
N THR A 14 -9.76 5.43 3.41
CA THR A 14 -10.74 5.88 4.39
C THR A 14 -11.84 6.64 3.69
N TRP A 15 -13.09 6.31 4.02
CA TRP A 15 -14.29 6.95 3.48
C TRP A 15 -15.13 7.51 4.62
N GLN A 16 -15.79 8.63 4.36
CA GLN A 16 -16.89 9.15 5.16
C GLN A 16 -18.20 8.68 4.54
N LEU A 17 -19.08 8.10 5.36
CA LEU A 17 -20.42 7.73 4.99
C LEU A 17 -21.38 8.72 5.68
N ALA A 18 -22.21 9.36 4.87
CA ALA A 18 -23.30 10.20 5.35
C ALA A 18 -24.64 9.55 4.98
N PHE A 19 -25.41 9.12 5.97
CA PHE A 19 -26.69 8.43 5.75
C PHE A 19 -27.84 9.42 5.74
N VAL A 20 -28.87 9.18 4.92
CA VAL A 20 -30.08 9.99 4.96
C VAL A 20 -30.84 9.67 6.26
N ALA A 21 -31.07 10.68 7.09
CA ALA A 21 -31.76 10.53 8.37
C ALA A 21 -33.19 9.95 8.19
N PRO A 22 -33.68 9.11 9.12
CA PRO A 22 -33.12 8.80 10.44
C PRO A 22 -32.43 7.42 10.50
N LEU A 23 -31.93 6.89 9.38
CA LEU A 23 -31.53 5.48 9.32
C LEU A 23 -30.33 5.13 10.21
N ARG A 24 -29.26 5.94 10.21
CA ARG A 24 -28.01 5.72 11.00
C ARG A 24 -27.22 7.02 11.18
N PRO A 25 -26.34 7.13 12.21
CA PRO A 25 -25.36 8.20 12.28
C PRO A 25 -24.33 8.08 11.16
N ASP A 26 -23.69 9.20 10.82
CA ASP A 26 -22.54 9.21 9.91
C ASP A 26 -21.41 8.37 10.49
N GLN A 27 -20.70 7.65 9.63
CA GLN A 27 -19.62 6.75 10.04
C GLN A 27 -18.42 6.90 9.12
N GLN A 28 -17.24 6.69 9.67
CA GLN A 28 -15.99 6.63 8.93
C GLN A 28 -15.54 5.18 8.79
N VAL A 29 -15.33 4.70 7.57
CA VAL A 29 -14.81 3.34 7.33
C VAL A 29 -13.41 3.44 6.77
N THR A 30 -12.48 2.69 7.37
CA THR A 30 -11.13 2.51 6.85
C THR A 30 -10.92 1.05 6.49
N LEU A 31 -10.51 0.78 5.26
CA LEU A 31 -10.09 -0.55 4.81
C LEU A 31 -8.62 -0.52 4.47
N GLN A 32 -7.88 -1.54 4.88
CA GLN A 32 -6.49 -1.74 4.51
C GLN A 32 -6.28 -3.15 3.98
N ALA A 33 -5.48 -3.26 2.93
CA ALA A 33 -4.84 -4.50 2.53
C ALA A 33 -3.33 -4.30 2.66
N ASP A 34 -2.63 -5.21 3.32
CA ASP A 34 -1.17 -5.18 3.38
C ASP A 34 -0.54 -5.74 2.09
N CYS A 35 0.79 -5.76 2.03
CA CYS A 35 1.53 -6.30 0.88
C CYS A 35 1.42 -7.83 0.70
N HIS A 36 0.87 -8.55 1.67
CA HIS A 36 0.60 -9.99 1.62
C HIS A 36 -0.87 -10.30 1.31
N GLY A 37 -1.71 -9.26 1.14
CA GLY A 37 -3.14 -9.39 0.92
C GLY A 37 -3.93 -9.67 2.21
N HIS A 38 -3.32 -9.50 3.38
CA HIS A 38 -4.03 -9.49 4.65
C HIS A 38 -4.88 -8.23 4.74
N GLN A 39 -6.16 -8.41 5.02
CA GLN A 39 -7.18 -7.38 4.99
C GLN A 39 -7.61 -7.03 6.41
N THR A 40 -7.61 -5.75 6.74
CA THR A 40 -8.04 -5.22 8.03
C THR A 40 -8.97 -4.04 7.84
N ALA A 41 -9.88 -3.84 8.78
CA ALA A 41 -10.88 -2.79 8.71
C ALA A 41 -11.07 -2.08 10.05
N TRP A 42 -11.49 -0.83 9.97
CA TRP A 42 -11.91 -0.03 11.11
C TRP A 42 -13.17 0.75 10.77
N ILE A 43 -14.06 0.88 11.77
CA ILE A 43 -15.24 1.72 11.71
C ILE A 43 -15.11 2.73 12.85
N ASP A 44 -15.14 4.02 12.54
CA ASP A 44 -14.96 5.11 13.50
C ASP A 44 -13.68 4.95 14.34
N GLY A 45 -12.62 4.42 13.71
CA GLY A 45 -11.31 4.16 14.34
C GLY A 45 -11.25 2.86 15.15
N VAL A 46 -12.35 2.14 15.34
CA VAL A 46 -12.40 0.88 16.08
C VAL A 46 -12.20 -0.30 15.13
N SER A 47 -11.33 -1.24 15.49
CA SER A 47 -11.09 -2.46 14.69
C SER A 47 -12.42 -3.20 14.46
N ALA A 48 -12.69 -3.52 13.21
CA ALA A 48 -13.91 -4.20 12.79
C ALA A 48 -13.58 -5.39 11.90
N ASP A 49 -14.54 -6.30 11.78
CA ASP A 49 -14.49 -7.34 10.77
C ASP A 49 -14.51 -6.73 9.35
N PHE A 50 -13.69 -7.28 8.45
CA PHE A 50 -13.49 -6.71 7.12
C PHE A 50 -14.76 -6.80 6.26
N GLU A 51 -15.46 -7.93 6.28
CA GLU A 51 -16.72 -8.08 5.53
C GLU A 51 -17.79 -7.13 6.08
N THR A 52 -17.87 -6.98 7.40
CA THR A 52 -18.80 -6.06 8.05
C THR A 52 -18.59 -4.61 7.59
N ALA A 53 -17.33 -4.16 7.55
CA ALA A 53 -16.99 -2.83 7.08
C ALA A 53 -17.29 -2.64 5.57
N VAL A 54 -17.03 -3.66 4.75
CA VAL A 54 -17.39 -3.65 3.32
C VAL A 54 -18.90 -3.54 3.11
N ARG A 55 -19.68 -4.30 3.88
CA ARG A 55 -21.16 -4.24 3.83
C ARG A 55 -21.66 -2.86 4.23
N LEU A 56 -21.08 -2.24 5.26
CA LEU A 56 -21.43 -0.87 5.65
C LEU A 56 -21.15 0.14 4.53
N LEU A 57 -20.03 -0.03 3.82
CA LEU A 57 -19.67 0.79 2.65
C LEU A 57 -20.68 0.61 1.49
N GLN A 58 -21.10 -0.63 1.23
CA GLN A 58 -22.14 -0.94 0.25
C GLN A 58 -23.49 -0.32 0.64
N ASP A 59 -23.88 -0.41 1.92
CA ASP A 59 -25.10 0.23 2.43
C ASP A 59 -25.03 1.75 2.24
N GLY A 60 -23.86 2.37 2.51
CA GLY A 60 -23.63 3.79 2.28
C GLY A 60 -23.78 4.20 0.82
N LEU A 61 -23.33 3.36 -0.12
CA LEU A 61 -23.50 3.60 -1.57
C LEU A 61 -24.97 3.51 -2.02
N LEU A 62 -25.79 2.70 -1.32
CA LEU A 62 -27.20 2.50 -1.66
C LEU A 62 -28.12 3.54 -1.00
N CYS A 63 -27.83 3.92 0.25
CA CYS A 63 -28.74 4.65 1.12
C CYS A 63 -28.17 5.99 1.63
N GLY A 64 -27.09 6.49 1.03
CA GLY A 64 -26.39 7.69 1.50
C GLY A 64 -25.39 8.25 0.50
N THR A 65 -24.44 9.01 1.02
CA THR A 65 -23.29 9.53 0.28
C THR A 65 -22.01 8.90 0.82
N VAL A 66 -21.12 8.47 -0.07
CA VAL A 66 -19.80 7.95 0.28
C VAL A 66 -18.73 8.86 -0.31
N THR A 67 -17.95 9.48 0.56
CA THR A 67 -16.87 10.40 0.20
C THR A 67 -15.54 9.77 0.55
N LEU A 68 -14.63 9.63 -0.42
CA LEU A 68 -13.26 9.21 -0.16
C LEU A 68 -12.51 10.34 0.58
N LEU A 69 -11.99 10.04 1.77
CA LEU A 69 -11.22 10.98 2.59
C LEU A 69 -9.70 10.82 2.36
N SER A 70 -9.23 9.59 2.22
CA SER A 70 -7.80 9.30 1.95
C SER A 70 -7.61 8.02 1.13
N ASP A 71 -6.58 8.02 0.29
CA ASP A 71 -6.07 6.85 -0.44
C ASP A 71 -4.55 6.82 -0.26
N GLU A 72 -4.08 5.95 0.62
CA GLU A 72 -2.68 5.81 1.03
C GLU A 72 -2.12 4.47 0.55
N VAL A 73 -0.86 4.48 0.11
CA VAL A 73 -0.09 3.26 -0.12
C VAL A 73 0.82 3.05 1.09
N PRO A 74 0.56 2.07 1.97
CA PRO A 74 1.40 1.84 3.14
C PRO A 74 2.84 1.49 2.77
N PHE A 75 3.76 1.70 3.71
CA PHE A 75 5.12 1.23 3.54
C PHE A 75 5.15 -0.31 3.58
N ALA A 76 5.99 -0.92 2.75
CA ALA A 76 6.17 -2.37 2.71
C ALA A 76 6.81 -2.93 4.00
N GLY A 77 7.40 -2.05 4.82
CA GLY A 77 7.93 -2.38 6.14
C GLY A 77 9.33 -3.00 6.13
N LYS A 78 9.82 -3.30 7.34
CA LYS A 78 11.23 -3.69 7.59
C LYS A 78 11.65 -4.98 6.90
N ARG A 79 10.77 -5.99 6.85
CA ARG A 79 11.09 -7.30 6.26
C ARG A 79 11.35 -7.19 4.75
N ALA A 80 10.45 -6.52 4.03
CA ALA A 80 10.58 -6.31 2.59
C ALA A 80 11.82 -5.44 2.26
N ALA A 81 12.06 -4.39 3.06
CA ALA A 81 13.26 -3.57 2.96
C ALA A 81 14.56 -4.38 3.18
N HIS A 82 14.58 -5.30 4.14
CA HIS A 82 15.73 -6.17 4.39
C HIS A 82 16.01 -7.10 3.21
N GLN A 83 14.97 -7.67 2.61
CA GLN A 83 15.11 -8.52 1.42
C GLN A 83 15.70 -7.73 0.24
N LEU A 84 15.22 -6.51 0.00
CA LEU A 84 15.79 -5.65 -1.03
C LEU A 84 17.25 -5.31 -0.72
N HIS A 85 17.55 -4.92 0.53
CA HIS A 85 18.92 -4.61 0.95
C HIS A 85 19.89 -5.77 0.69
N ARG A 86 19.46 -6.99 1.00
CA ARG A 86 20.26 -8.20 0.74
C ARG A 86 20.47 -8.43 -0.76
N LEU A 87 19.42 -8.32 -1.57
CA LEU A 87 19.51 -8.46 -3.02
C LEU A 87 20.49 -7.44 -3.63
N LEU A 88 20.42 -6.17 -3.21
CA LEU A 88 21.32 -5.13 -3.71
C LEU A 88 22.79 -5.45 -3.39
N GLY A 89 23.05 -5.98 -2.18
CA GLY A 89 24.38 -6.45 -1.80
C GLY A 89 24.84 -7.66 -2.61
N GLU A 90 23.94 -8.61 -2.90
CA GLU A 90 24.21 -9.77 -3.77
C GLU A 90 24.53 -9.35 -5.22
N LEU A 91 23.94 -8.25 -5.70
CA LEU A 91 24.24 -7.64 -7.00
C LEU A 91 25.50 -6.76 -6.99
N GLY A 92 26.15 -6.58 -5.84
CA GLY A 92 27.41 -5.84 -5.70
C GLY A 92 27.27 -4.33 -5.50
N PHE A 93 26.05 -3.81 -5.35
CA PHE A 93 25.87 -2.39 -5.02
C PHE A 93 26.33 -2.12 -3.59
N LYS A 94 27.09 -1.03 -3.39
CA LYS A 94 27.53 -0.60 -2.05
C LYS A 94 26.68 0.54 -1.49
N ASP A 95 26.17 1.39 -2.36
CA ASP A 95 25.26 2.48 -2.00
C ASP A 95 23.81 2.12 -2.37
N HIS A 96 23.12 1.44 -1.45
CA HIS A 96 21.76 0.98 -1.65
C HIS A 96 20.74 2.13 -1.68
N TYR A 97 21.01 3.22 -0.95
CA TYR A 97 20.10 4.36 -0.85
C TYR A 97 20.27 5.31 -2.03
N GLY A 98 21.51 5.51 -2.50
CA GLY A 98 21.80 6.21 -3.74
C GLY A 98 21.14 5.53 -4.93
N LEU A 99 21.26 4.20 -5.04
CA LEU A 99 20.58 3.44 -6.10
C LEU A 99 19.06 3.58 -6.04
N ALA A 100 18.47 3.49 -4.84
CA ALA A 100 17.04 3.69 -4.67
C ALA A 100 16.60 5.12 -5.00
N THR A 101 17.44 6.12 -4.66
CA THR A 101 17.23 7.53 -4.98
C THR A 101 17.22 7.76 -6.49
N GLU A 102 18.17 7.16 -7.19
CA GLU A 102 18.27 7.21 -8.65
C GLU A 102 17.06 6.55 -9.32
N ALA A 103 16.72 5.34 -8.89
CA ALA A 103 15.58 4.59 -9.44
C ALA A 103 14.25 5.34 -9.27
N LEU A 104 14.05 6.02 -8.13
CA LEU A 104 12.80 6.70 -7.80
C LEU A 104 12.78 8.20 -8.16
N GLY A 105 13.92 8.77 -8.55
CA GLY A 105 14.04 10.21 -8.84
C GLY A 105 13.80 11.12 -7.63
N ARG A 106 13.92 10.60 -6.40
CA ARG A 106 13.70 11.34 -5.14
C ARG A 106 14.62 10.83 -4.04
N PRO A 107 15.01 11.68 -3.07
CA PRO A 107 15.82 11.23 -1.94
C PRO A 107 15.19 10.07 -1.16
N VAL A 108 15.96 9.01 -0.90
CA VAL A 108 15.57 7.86 -0.08
C VAL A 108 16.50 7.74 1.11
N SER A 109 15.98 7.99 2.32
CA SER A 109 16.73 7.84 3.57
C SER A 109 16.62 6.45 4.19
N SER A 110 15.61 5.66 3.79
CA SER A 110 15.38 4.31 4.30
C SER A 110 14.54 3.49 3.34
N LEU A 111 14.99 2.26 3.04
CA LEU A 111 14.23 1.30 2.24
C LEU A 111 12.93 0.85 2.94
N ALA A 112 12.84 0.99 4.27
CA ALA A 112 11.64 0.66 5.02
C ALA A 112 10.51 1.68 4.84
N HIS A 113 10.80 2.87 4.30
CA HIS A 113 9.82 3.89 3.92
C HIS A 113 9.45 3.81 2.44
N LEU A 114 9.77 2.70 1.77
CA LEU A 114 9.30 2.44 0.43
C LEU A 114 8.03 1.60 0.49
N SER A 115 7.08 1.95 -0.35
CA SER A 115 5.92 1.12 -0.65
C SER A 115 6.33 -0.13 -1.43
N ALA A 116 5.46 -1.14 -1.48
CA ALA A 116 5.74 -2.37 -2.22
C ALA A 116 6.01 -2.13 -3.72
N PRO A 117 5.26 -1.26 -4.44
CA PRO A 117 5.56 -0.92 -5.82
C PRO A 117 6.94 -0.26 -6.00
N GLU A 118 7.33 0.63 -5.08
CA GLU A 118 8.64 1.28 -5.14
C GLU A 118 9.78 0.28 -4.94
N LEU A 119 9.63 -0.69 -4.03
CA LEU A 119 10.61 -1.77 -3.88
C LEU A 119 10.77 -2.60 -5.16
N VAL A 120 9.66 -2.90 -5.85
CA VAL A 120 9.71 -3.60 -7.14
C VAL A 120 10.44 -2.77 -8.18
N LEU A 121 10.18 -1.46 -8.24
CA LEU A 121 10.85 -0.57 -9.19
C LEU A 121 12.35 -0.48 -8.93
N VAL A 122 12.77 -0.31 -7.68
CA VAL A 122 14.20 -0.31 -7.30
C VAL A 122 14.87 -1.65 -7.66
N ARG A 123 14.20 -2.77 -7.41
CA ARG A 123 14.69 -4.10 -7.80
C ARG A 123 14.87 -4.23 -9.32
N SER A 124 13.87 -3.81 -10.10
CA SER A 124 13.94 -3.85 -11.56
C SER A 124 15.06 -2.94 -12.09
N TYR A 125 15.22 -1.76 -11.51
CA TYR A 125 16.31 -0.83 -11.84
C TYR A 125 17.69 -1.46 -11.58
N ALA A 126 17.88 -2.05 -10.40
CA ALA A 126 19.13 -2.69 -10.00
C ALA A 126 19.53 -3.83 -10.96
N HIS A 127 18.57 -4.67 -11.36
CA HIS A 127 18.83 -5.72 -12.35
C HIS A 127 19.12 -5.17 -13.75
N GLY A 128 18.46 -4.09 -14.17
CA GLY A 128 18.75 -3.42 -15.44
C GLY A 128 20.16 -2.82 -15.48
N GLN A 129 20.58 -2.19 -14.39
CA GLN A 129 21.94 -1.67 -14.22
C GLN A 129 22.98 -2.79 -14.24
N PHE A 130 22.74 -3.90 -13.53
CA PHE A 130 23.66 -5.05 -13.51
C PHE A 130 23.96 -5.58 -14.93
N GLY A 131 22.96 -5.59 -15.83
CA GLY A 131 23.14 -6.02 -17.22
C GLY A 131 23.96 -5.05 -18.10
N MET A 132 24.24 -3.83 -17.64
CA MET A 132 25.06 -2.84 -18.34
C MET A 132 26.49 -2.73 -17.80
N VAL A 133 26.80 -3.40 -16.68
CA VAL A 133 28.14 -3.39 -16.05
C VAL A 133 28.99 -4.62 -16.43
N GLY A 134 28.57 -5.37 -17.44
CA GLY A 134 29.28 -6.54 -17.99
C GLY A 134 30.18 -6.20 -19.17
#